data_AF-A0AB38PPG3-F1
#
_entry.id   AF-A0AB38PPG3-F1
#
_cell.length_a   1.000
_cell.length_b   1.000
_cell.length_c   1.000
_cell.angle_alpha   90.00
_cell.angle_beta   90.00
_cell.angle_gamma   90.00
#
_symmetry.space_group_name_H-M   'P 1'
#
loop_
_entity.id
_entity.type
_entity.pdbx_description
1 polymer ?
#
loop_
_entity_poly.entity_id
_entity_poly.type
_entity_poly.pdbx_seq_one_letter_code
_entity_poly.pdbx_strand_id
1 'polypeptide(L)'
;MTRKQDDNSETNQSFTLPAIVGTWESLNLHPAVMIYQSKKKYLLSMLHVSDNGQVQPATYEIQKEDNRYFFVSAFKRLYIGYDKVKDSLSISYYGDYLRN
;
A
#
# COMPACT_ATOMS: atom_id res chain seq x y z
N MET A 1 30.04 -1.42 19.83
CA MET A 1 28.72 -2.04 19.64
C MET A 1 28.10 -1.42 18.41
N THR A 2 28.27 -2.07 17.26
CA THR A 2 27.74 -1.57 15.98
C THR A 2 26.25 -1.90 15.94
N ARG A 3 25.40 -0.88 16.05
CA ARG A 3 23.97 -1.03 15.76
C ARG A 3 23.90 -1.42 14.28
N LYS A 4 23.43 -2.63 14.02
CA LYS A 4 23.04 -3.05 12.68
C LYS A 4 21.93 -2.10 12.27
N GLN A 5 22.27 -1.25 11.32
CA GLN A 5 21.31 -0.46 10.57
C GLN A 5 20.48 -1.51 9.84
N ASP A 6 19.22 -1.67 10.27
CA ASP A 6 18.27 -2.48 9.53
C ASP A 6 18.17 -1.85 8.15
N ASP A 7 18.83 -2.52 7.21
CA ASP A 7 18.86 -2.24 5.79
C ASP A 7 17.46 -2.55 5.24
N ASN A 8 16.48 -1.74 5.65
CA ASN A 8 15.18 -1.73 5.00
C ASN A 8 15.39 -0.92 3.73
N SER A 9 16.00 -1.60 2.77
CA SER A 9 16.34 -1.11 1.44
C SER A 9 15.23 -0.17 0.96
N GLU A 10 15.54 1.12 0.93
CA GLU A 10 14.81 2.10 0.14
C GLU A 10 14.99 1.69 -1.32
N THR A 11 14.29 0.63 -1.75
CA THR A 11 14.22 0.26 -3.15
C THR A 11 13.51 1.43 -3.82
N ASN A 12 14.32 2.23 -4.50
CA ASN A 12 13.92 3.12 -5.58
C ASN A 12 13.23 2.29 -6.69
N GLN A 13 12.11 1.64 -6.38
CA GLN A 13 11.31 0.95 -7.37
C GLN A 13 10.39 2.00 -7.97
N SER A 14 10.86 2.60 -9.07
CA SER A 14 9.96 3.30 -9.97
C SER A 14 9.00 2.27 -10.56
N PHE A 15 7.74 2.29 -10.14
CA PHE A 15 6.66 1.55 -10.78
C PHE A 15 5.62 2.51 -11.34
N THR A 16 4.65 1.98 -12.08
CA THR A 16 3.51 2.75 -12.58
C THR A 16 2.25 2.30 -11.85
N LEU A 17 1.32 3.22 -11.58
CA LEU A 17 0.08 2.91 -10.87
C LEU A 17 -0.74 1.76 -11.50
N PRO A 18 -0.82 1.60 -12.84
CA PRO A 18 -1.44 0.42 -13.44
C PRO A 18 -0.88 -0.91 -12.96
N ALA A 19 0.42 -1.00 -12.65
CA ALA A 19 1.05 -2.25 -12.21
C ALA A 19 0.54 -2.74 -10.85
N ILE A 20 0.02 -1.84 -10.02
CA ILE A 20 -0.45 -2.16 -8.67
C ILE A 20 -1.97 -2.17 -8.53
N VAL A 21 -2.73 -1.97 -9.62
CA VAL A 21 -4.18 -2.14 -9.62
C VAL A 21 -4.53 -3.58 -9.32
N GLY A 22 -5.45 -3.81 -8.38
CA GLY A 22 -5.85 -5.14 -7.93
C GLY A 22 -6.25 -5.19 -6.46
N THR A 23 -6.54 -6.39 -6.00
CA THR A 23 -6.80 -6.71 -4.59
C THR A 23 -5.55 -7.31 -3.96
N TRP A 24 -5.23 -6.84 -2.76
CA TRP A 24 -4.01 -7.13 -2.04
C TRP A 24 -4.34 -7.60 -0.62
N GLU A 25 -3.86 -8.76 -0.23
CA GLU A 25 -4.07 -9.37 1.09
C GLU A 25 -2.84 -9.16 1.97
N SER A 26 -3.05 -8.71 3.20
CA SER A 26 -1.94 -8.44 4.12
C SER A 26 -1.33 -9.73 4.67
N LEU A 27 0.00 -9.76 4.74
CA LEU A 27 0.73 -10.83 5.43
C LEU A 27 0.73 -10.67 6.97
N ASN A 28 0.38 -9.48 7.48
CA ASN A 28 0.51 -9.12 8.89
C ASN A 28 -0.84 -8.85 9.57
N LEU A 29 -1.93 -9.49 9.10
CA LEU A 29 -3.29 -9.34 9.64
C LEU A 29 -3.85 -7.90 9.59
N HIS A 30 -3.33 -7.05 8.71
CA HIS A 30 -3.95 -5.76 8.41
C HIS A 30 -5.11 -5.94 7.43
N PRO A 31 -6.05 -4.96 7.36
CA PRO A 31 -7.14 -4.98 6.40
C PRO A 31 -6.63 -5.18 4.96
N ALA A 32 -7.36 -5.95 4.16
CA ALA A 32 -7.09 -6.09 2.73
C ALA A 32 -7.19 -4.73 2.03
N VAL A 33 -6.45 -4.59 0.94
CA VAL A 33 -6.36 -3.34 0.18
C VAL A 33 -6.83 -3.57 -1.24
N MET A 34 -7.67 -2.67 -1.75
CA MET A 34 -8.04 -2.64 -3.17
C MET A 34 -7.51 -1.36 -3.80
N ILE A 35 -6.72 -1.48 -4.86
CA ILE A 35 -6.21 -0.35 -5.64
C ILE A 35 -6.87 -0.37 -7.00
N TYR A 36 -7.47 0.76 -7.40
CA TYR A 36 -8.22 0.86 -8.65
C TYR A 36 -8.16 2.27 -9.24
N GLN A 37 -8.34 2.35 -10.55
CA GLN A 37 -8.49 3.63 -11.23
C GLN A 37 -9.96 4.08 -11.19
N SER A 38 -10.18 5.33 -10.79
CA SER A 38 -11.48 5.99 -10.89
C SER A 38 -11.32 7.30 -11.64
N LYS A 39 -11.92 7.38 -12.83
CA LYS A 39 -11.74 8.50 -13.78
C LYS A 39 -10.25 8.70 -14.09
N LYS A 40 -9.66 9.80 -13.64
CA LYS A 40 -8.25 10.19 -13.85
C LYS A 40 -7.38 10.00 -12.59
N LYS A 41 -7.93 9.42 -11.53
CA LYS A 41 -7.27 9.24 -10.23
C LYS A 41 -7.11 7.76 -9.92
N TYR A 42 -6.10 7.43 -9.12
CA TYR A 42 -5.95 6.11 -8.53
C TYR A 42 -6.32 6.18 -7.06
N LEU A 43 -7.15 5.24 -6.63
CA LEU A 43 -7.68 5.16 -5.28
C LEU A 43 -7.18 3.87 -4.63
N LEU A 44 -6.95 3.95 -3.33
CA LEU A 44 -6.63 2.84 -2.44
C LEU A 44 -7.75 2.75 -1.41
N SER A 45 -8.44 1.62 -1.34
CA SER A 45 -9.45 1.33 -0.31
C SER A 45 -8.93 0.28 0.65
N MET A 46 -8.81 0.63 1.93
CA MET A 46 -8.58 -0.34 3.00
C MET A 46 -9.92 -0.93 3.43
N LEU A 47 -10.07 -2.24 3.36
CA LEU A 47 -11.31 -2.97 3.58
C LEU A 47 -11.37 -3.46 5.05
N HIS A 48 -11.77 -2.57 5.95
CA HIS A 48 -11.96 -2.94 7.35
C HIS A 48 -13.19 -3.83 7.49
N VAL A 49 -13.14 -4.84 8.34
CA VAL A 49 -14.32 -5.63 8.72
C VAL A 49 -14.74 -5.15 10.11
N SER A 50 -15.97 -4.68 10.26
CA SER A 50 -16.51 -4.33 11.58
C SER A 50 -16.94 -5.56 12.37
N ASP A 51 -17.20 -5.36 13.66
CA ASP A 51 -17.62 -6.42 14.60
C ASP A 51 -18.86 -7.20 14.14
N ASN A 52 -19.71 -6.58 13.31
CA ASN A 52 -20.91 -7.20 12.72
C ASN A 52 -20.62 -7.97 11.41
N GLY A 53 -19.35 -8.13 11.01
CA GLY A 53 -18.94 -8.82 9.79
C GLY A 53 -19.12 -8.02 8.49
N GLN A 54 -19.51 -6.75 8.57
CA GLN A 54 -19.66 -5.89 7.38
C GLN A 54 -18.32 -5.27 6.97
N VAL A 55 -18.10 -5.13 5.66
CA VAL A 55 -16.93 -4.44 5.11
C VAL A 55 -17.17 -2.94 5.07
N GLN A 56 -16.30 -2.18 5.73
CA GLN A 56 -16.27 -0.73 5.76
C GLN A 56 -14.99 -0.22 5.05
N PRO A 57 -15.11 0.24 3.79
CA PRO A 57 -13.96 0.73 3.05
C PRO A 57 -13.54 2.14 3.53
N ALA A 58 -12.25 2.30 3.85
CA ALA A 58 -11.62 3.61 3.98
C ALA A 58 -10.82 3.92 2.71
N THR A 59 -11.29 4.90 1.94
CA THR A 59 -10.74 5.20 0.60
C THR A 59 -9.87 6.44 0.60
N TYR A 60 -8.70 6.32 -0.01
CA TYR A 60 -7.69 7.36 -0.11
C TYR A 60 -7.27 7.58 -1.57
N GLU A 61 -6.92 8.81 -1.92
CA GLU A 61 -6.30 9.11 -3.20
C GLU A 61 -4.80 8.83 -3.14
N ILE A 62 -4.30 8.07 -4.10
CA ILE A 62 -2.86 7.84 -4.26
C ILE A 62 -2.25 9.09 -4.91
N GLN A 63 -1.29 9.67 -4.22
CA GLN A 63 -0.52 10.83 -4.65
C GLN A 63 0.90 10.42 -5.01
N LYS A 64 1.60 11.29 -5.73
CA LYS A 64 3.00 11.12 -6.09
C LYS A 64 3.77 12.39 -5.77
N GLU A 65 4.90 12.23 -5.09
CA GLU A 65 5.88 13.29 -4.88
C GLU A 65 7.25 12.70 -5.22
N ASP A 66 8.01 13.41 -6.05
CA ASP A 66 9.22 12.91 -6.71
C ASP A 66 8.98 11.57 -7.42
N ASN A 67 9.55 10.48 -6.89
CA ASN A 67 9.42 9.13 -7.43
C ASN A 67 8.72 8.16 -6.47
N ARG A 68 8.02 8.66 -5.44
CA ARG A 68 7.35 7.84 -4.44
C ARG A 68 5.84 8.04 -4.49
N TYR A 69 5.12 6.93 -4.47
CA TYR A 69 3.67 6.94 -4.29
C TYR A 69 3.34 6.89 -2.81
N PHE A 70 2.32 7.64 -2.41
CA PHE A 70 1.85 7.66 -1.03
C PHE A 70 0.37 8.00 -0.97
N PHE A 71 -0.25 7.77 0.18
CA PHE A 71 -1.55 8.33 0.53
C PHE A 71 -1.49 8.94 1.94
N VAL A 72 -2.46 9.78 2.26
CA VAL A 72 -2.53 10.45 3.58
C VAL A 72 -3.68 9.85 4.37
N SER A 73 -3.36 9.28 5.53
CA SER A 73 -4.34 8.79 6.50
C SER A 73 -3.99 9.33 7.88
N ALA A 74 -4.99 9.83 8.62
CA ALA A 74 -4.80 10.40 9.96
C ALA A 74 -3.60 11.37 10.06
N PHE A 75 -3.46 12.28 9.08
CA PHE A 75 -2.38 13.26 8.97
C PHE A 75 -0.96 12.69 8.83
N LYS A 76 -0.82 11.39 8.52
CA LYS A 76 0.45 10.74 8.21
C LYS A 76 0.52 10.38 6.73
N ARG A 77 1.69 10.58 6.12
CA ARG A 77 2.01 10.06 4.78
C ARG A 77 2.40 8.59 4.90
N LEU A 78 1.69 7.76 4.15
CA LEU A 78 1.93 6.33 4.07
C LEU A 78 2.44 6.00 2.67
N TYR A 79 3.67 5.52 2.58
CA TYR A 79 4.35 5.24 1.32
C TYR A 79 3.96 3.86 0.78
N ILE A 80 3.85 3.77 -0.54
CA ILE A 80 3.53 2.54 -1.27
C ILE A 80 4.76 2.12 -2.07
N GLY A 81 5.23 0.90 -1.82
CA GLY A 81 6.26 0.22 -2.61
C GLY A 81 5.68 -0.95 -3.39
N TYR A 82 6.38 -1.37 -4.44
CA TYR A 82 6.01 -2.53 -5.24
C TYR A 82 7.25 -3.29 -5.69
N ASP A 83 7.36 -4.55 -5.26
CA ASP A 83 8.35 -5.49 -5.73
C ASP A 83 7.77 -6.30 -6.89
N LYS A 84 8.21 -5.98 -8.11
CA LYS A 84 7.77 -6.66 -9.34
C LYS A 84 8.19 -8.13 -9.39
N VAL A 85 9.30 -8.52 -8.76
CA VAL A 85 9.81 -9.90 -8.80
C VAL A 85 8.94 -10.79 -7.92
N LYS A 86 8.55 -10.30 -6.75
CA LYS A 86 7.68 -11.02 -5.80
C LYS A 86 6.18 -10.82 -6.06
N ASP A 87 5.83 -9.86 -6.92
CA ASP A 87 4.48 -9.31 -7.05
C ASP A 87 3.86 -9.00 -5.67
N SER A 88 4.62 -8.23 -4.87
CA SER A 88 4.22 -7.83 -3.53
C SER A 88 4.13 -6.30 -3.40
N LEU A 89 3.07 -5.83 -2.77
CA LEU A 89 2.86 -4.43 -2.43
C LEU A 89 3.33 -4.19 -0.99
N SER A 90 4.09 -3.13 -0.75
CA SER A 90 4.44 -2.72 0.61
C SER A 90 3.77 -1.39 0.95
N ILE A 91 3.17 -1.31 2.14
CA ILE A 91 2.61 -0.06 2.65
C ILE A 91 3.30 0.24 3.98
N SER A 92 3.93 1.42 4.09
CA SER A 92 4.62 1.81 5.33
C SER A 92 3.67 1.71 6.53
N TYR A 93 4.16 1.19 7.66
CA TYR A 93 3.41 0.87 8.89
C TYR A 93 2.43 -0.32 8.80
N TYR A 94 2.07 -0.80 7.61
CA TYR A 94 1.20 -1.97 7.41
C TYR A 94 1.95 -3.19 6.84
N GLY A 95 3.18 -3.01 6.36
CA GLY A 95 4.02 -4.07 5.86
C GLY A 95 3.61 -4.55 4.47
N ASP A 96 3.87 -5.83 4.20
CA ASP A 96 3.76 -6.43 2.87
C ASP A 96 2.40 -7.09 2.63
N TYR A 97 1.98 -7.04 1.37
CA TYR A 97 0.74 -7.59 0.86
C TYR A 97 1.01 -8.42 -0.39
N LEU A 98 0.26 -9.50 -0.56
CA LEU A 98 0.27 -10.34 -1.75
C LEU A 98 -0.97 -10.08 -2.59
N ARG A 99 -0.82 -10.19 -3.91
CA ARG A 99 -1.95 -10.09 -4.82
C ARG A 99 -2.84 -11.33 -4.71
N ASN A 100 -4.16 -11.12 -4.67
CA ASN A 100 -5.15 -12.18 -4.80
C ASN A 100 -5.41 -12.52 -6.29
#